data_AF-A0A498NFC2-F1
#
_entry.id   AF-A0A498NFC2-F1
#
_cell.length_a   1.000
_cell.length_b   1.000
_cell.length_c   1.000
_cell.angle_alpha   90.00
_cell.angle_beta   90.00
_cell.angle_gamma   90.00
#
_symmetry.space_group_name_H-M   'P 1'
#
loop_
_entity.id
_entity.type
_entity.pdbx_description
1 polymer ?
#
loop_
_entity_poly.entity_id
_entity_poly.type
_entity_poly.pdbx_seq_one_letter_code
_entity_poly.pdbx_strand_id
1 'polypeptide(L)'
;MSSGVCLRIPQISYASTAPELSDNTRYDFFSRVVPPDSYQAQAMLDIVTAMGWNYVSTLASEGNYGESGVEAFVQISREMGPNVALNIVDAPIKALYDERHTIYLSCKGGVCIAQSLKIPREPRPGEFDKIIRRLLETPSARAVIMFANEDDISNNL
;
A
#
# COMPACT_ATOMS: atom_id res chain seq x y z
N MET A 1 27.61 -28.54 -11.86
CA MET A 1 27.03 -27.25 -11.43
C MET A 1 26.98 -26.34 -12.64
N SER A 2 25.80 -26.18 -13.26
CA SER A 2 25.63 -25.23 -14.37
C SER A 2 25.52 -23.84 -13.74
N SER A 3 26.58 -23.05 -13.82
CA SER A 3 26.53 -21.62 -13.55
C SER A 3 25.63 -21.00 -14.61
N GLY A 4 24.36 -20.80 -14.27
CA GLY A 4 23.38 -20.16 -15.14
C GLY A 4 23.90 -18.77 -15.50
N VAL A 5 24.17 -18.54 -16.78
CA VAL A 5 24.49 -17.21 -17.29
C VAL A 5 23.20 -16.40 -17.23
N CYS A 6 23.13 -15.43 -16.33
CA CYS A 6 22.08 -14.41 -16.38
C CYS A 6 22.34 -13.53 -17.60
N LEU A 7 21.49 -13.63 -18.62
CA LEU A 7 21.62 -12.87 -19.85
C LEU A 7 21.29 -11.40 -19.58
N ARG A 8 22.23 -10.51 -19.93
CA ARG A 8 22.12 -9.05 -19.80
C ARG A 8 21.26 -8.44 -20.91
N ILE A 9 19.99 -8.81 -20.95
CA ILE A 9 19.03 -8.35 -21.98
C ILE A 9 18.23 -7.18 -21.40
N PRO A 10 18.26 -5.99 -22.03
CA PRO A 10 17.40 -4.88 -21.65
C PRO A 10 15.92 -5.24 -21.79
N GLN A 11 15.11 -4.94 -20.77
CA GLN A 11 13.66 -5.13 -20.77
C GLN A 11 12.97 -3.78 -20.55
N ILE A 12 12.02 -3.42 -21.43
CA ILE A 12 11.22 -2.21 -21.29
C ILE A 12 9.76 -2.60 -21.04
N SER A 13 9.21 -2.25 -19.88
CA SER A 13 7.81 -2.48 -19.53
C SER A 13 6.92 -1.30 -19.90
N TYR A 14 5.72 -1.61 -20.40
CA TYR A 14 4.67 -0.64 -20.72
C TYR A 14 3.60 -0.49 -19.62
N ALA A 15 3.56 -1.39 -18.63
CA ALA A 15 2.48 -1.43 -17.64
C ALA A 15 2.93 -1.70 -16.20
N SER A 16 4.18 -2.09 -15.96
CA SER A 16 4.64 -2.44 -14.60
C SER A 16 4.99 -1.19 -13.80
N THR A 17 4.11 -0.81 -12.86
CA THR A 17 4.22 0.42 -12.06
C THR A 17 4.77 0.20 -10.65
N ALA A 18 4.97 -1.06 -10.21
CA ALA A 18 5.47 -1.37 -8.88
C ALA A 18 6.74 -0.54 -8.51
N PRO A 19 6.78 0.13 -7.33
CA PRO A 19 7.90 0.99 -6.93
C PRO A 19 9.26 0.27 -6.88
N GLU A 20 9.28 -1.00 -6.46
CA GLU A 20 10.49 -1.83 -6.34
C GLU A 20 11.29 -1.93 -7.64
N LEU A 21 10.63 -1.85 -8.79
CA LEU A 21 11.27 -1.94 -10.11
C LEU A 21 12.14 -0.72 -10.45
N SER A 22 12.17 0.29 -9.57
CA SER A 22 13.06 1.45 -9.69
C SER A 22 14.45 1.20 -9.07
N ASP A 23 14.66 0.07 -8.39
CA ASP A 23 15.94 -0.28 -7.78
C ASP A 23 16.93 -0.80 -8.82
N ASN A 24 17.77 0.10 -9.33
CA ASN A 24 18.80 -0.22 -10.34
C ASN A 24 19.91 -1.15 -9.82
N THR A 25 20.03 -1.36 -8.50
CA THR A 25 21.00 -2.34 -7.96
C THR A 25 20.51 -3.78 -8.15
N ARG A 26 19.18 -3.97 -8.20
CA ARG A 26 18.52 -5.25 -8.42
C ARG A 26 18.06 -5.43 -9.87
N TYR A 27 17.70 -4.34 -10.54
CA TYR A 27 17.05 -4.34 -11.86
C TYR A 27 17.78 -3.44 -12.87
N ASP A 28 19.12 -3.55 -12.96
CA ASP A 28 19.99 -2.72 -13.84
C ASP A 28 19.61 -2.74 -15.34
N PHE A 29 18.94 -3.80 -15.81
CA PHE A 29 18.50 -3.95 -17.20
C PHE A 29 17.00 -3.68 -17.40
N PHE A 30 16.29 -3.21 -16.37
CA PHE A 30 14.87 -2.91 -16.45
C PHE A 30 14.66 -1.42 -16.71
N SER A 31 13.71 -1.10 -17.59
CA SER A 31 13.23 0.24 -17.82
C SER A 31 11.72 0.21 -18.03
N ARG A 32 11.06 1.36 -17.89
CA ARG A 32 9.62 1.48 -18.13
C ARG A 32 9.27 2.87 -18.65
N VAL A 33 8.18 2.95 -19.39
CA VAL A 33 7.64 4.22 -19.91
C VAL A 33 6.58 4.83 -19.00
N VAL A 34 6.10 4.07 -18.01
CA VAL A 34 5.09 4.49 -17.03
C VAL A 34 5.75 4.89 -15.71
N PRO A 35 5.20 5.88 -14.97
CA PRO A 35 5.72 6.25 -13.66
C PRO A 35 5.48 5.15 -12.61
N PRO A 36 6.26 5.12 -11.52
CA PRO A 36 5.98 4.26 -10.37
C PRO A 36 4.67 4.61 -9.66
N ASP A 37 4.08 3.62 -8.98
CA ASP A 37 2.89 3.79 -8.13
C ASP A 37 3.11 4.74 -6.95
N SER A 38 4.35 5.13 -6.63
CA SER A 38 4.62 6.14 -5.61
C SER A 38 3.92 7.47 -5.93
N TYR A 39 3.83 7.85 -7.22
CA TYR A 39 3.09 9.03 -7.64
C TYR A 39 1.57 8.85 -7.50
N GLN A 40 1.06 7.65 -7.75
CA GLN A 40 -0.34 7.32 -7.54
C GLN A 40 -0.70 7.35 -6.04
N ALA A 41 0.15 6.78 -5.20
CA ALA A 41 0.02 6.83 -3.74
C ALA A 41 0.03 8.27 -3.21
N GLN A 42 0.86 9.16 -3.77
CA GLN A 42 0.81 10.59 -3.44
C GLN A 42 -0.56 11.20 -3.76
N ALA A 43 -1.06 11.00 -4.98
CA ALA A 43 -2.36 11.53 -5.37
C ALA A 43 -3.50 11.00 -4.48
N MET A 44 -3.44 9.72 -4.07
CA MET A 44 -4.40 9.15 -3.11
C MET A 44 -4.33 9.86 -1.75
N LEU A 45 -3.12 10.16 -1.25
CA LEU A 45 -2.96 10.92 0.00
C LEU A 45 -3.54 12.33 -0.12
N ASP A 46 -3.31 13.00 -1.25
CA ASP A 46 -3.83 14.35 -1.50
C ASP A 46 -5.36 14.35 -1.47
N ILE A 47 -6.01 13.34 -2.05
CA ILE A 47 -7.47 13.17 -2.00
C ILE A 47 -7.95 12.94 -0.56
N VAL A 48 -7.33 12.00 0.17
CA VAL A 48 -7.68 11.70 1.56
C VAL A 48 -7.59 12.96 2.43
N THR A 49 -6.53 13.74 2.22
CA THR A 49 -6.27 14.98 2.95
C THR A 49 -7.29 16.06 2.59
N ALA A 50 -7.57 16.26 1.30
CA ALA A 50 -8.56 17.22 0.82
C ALA A 50 -9.98 16.92 1.33
N MET A 51 -10.31 15.64 1.53
CA MET A 51 -11.59 15.18 2.07
C MET A 51 -11.65 15.23 3.61
N GLY A 52 -10.56 15.57 4.29
CA GLY A 52 -10.48 15.59 5.75
C GLY A 52 -10.68 14.20 6.38
N TRP A 53 -10.23 13.15 5.69
CA TRP A 53 -10.33 11.78 6.17
C TRP A 53 -9.12 11.40 7.00
N ASN A 54 -9.26 11.53 8.32
CA ASN A 54 -8.16 11.27 9.24
C ASN A 54 -7.91 9.78 9.48
N TYR A 55 -8.85 8.89 9.13
CA TYR A 55 -8.72 7.46 9.33
C TYR A 55 -9.09 6.72 8.05
N VAL A 56 -8.18 5.88 7.59
CA VAL A 56 -8.33 5.06 6.39
C VAL A 56 -7.87 3.63 6.67
N SER A 57 -8.40 2.67 5.91
CA SER A 57 -7.91 1.29 5.89
C SER A 57 -7.15 1.05 4.59
N THR A 58 -6.23 0.09 4.56
CA THR A 58 -5.52 -0.31 3.35
C THR A 58 -5.85 -1.75 2.97
N LEU A 59 -5.94 -2.02 1.67
CA LEU A 59 -6.15 -3.35 1.12
C LEU A 59 -5.17 -3.59 -0.03
N ALA A 60 -4.35 -4.63 0.08
CA ALA A 60 -3.34 -4.98 -0.94
C ALA A 60 -3.62 -6.35 -1.54
N SER A 61 -3.44 -6.50 -2.86
CA SER A 61 -3.23 -7.82 -3.44
C SER A 61 -1.93 -8.43 -2.96
N GLU A 62 -1.93 -9.73 -2.67
CA GLU A 62 -0.72 -10.44 -2.29
C GLU A 62 0.31 -10.48 -3.44
N GLY A 63 1.54 -10.09 -3.10
CA GLY A 63 2.65 -9.96 -4.05
C GLY A 63 3.13 -8.54 -4.22
N ASN A 64 4.16 -8.39 -5.04
CA ASN A 64 4.96 -7.16 -5.07
C ASN A 64 4.13 -5.92 -5.41
N TYR A 65 3.30 -5.93 -6.46
CA TYR A 65 2.52 -4.74 -6.83
C TYR A 65 1.63 -4.21 -5.69
N GLY A 66 0.77 -5.05 -5.12
CA GLY A 66 -0.17 -4.62 -4.09
C GLY A 66 0.52 -4.20 -2.79
N GLU A 67 1.53 -4.96 -2.38
CA GLU A 67 2.27 -4.70 -1.14
C GLU A 67 3.16 -3.46 -1.25
N SER A 68 3.96 -3.33 -2.33
CA SER A 68 4.79 -2.14 -2.54
C SER A 68 3.95 -0.87 -2.70
N GLY A 69 2.77 -0.98 -3.32
CA GLY A 69 1.85 0.15 -3.48
C GLY A 69 1.31 0.67 -2.15
N VAL A 70 0.84 -0.23 -1.28
CA VAL A 70 0.41 0.12 0.09
C VAL A 70 1.59 0.63 0.92
N GLU A 71 2.76 0.02 0.81
CA GLU A 71 3.96 0.49 1.51
C GLU A 71 4.35 1.91 1.08
N ALA A 72 4.32 2.20 -0.22
CA ALA A 72 4.55 3.55 -0.73
C ALA A 72 3.54 4.56 -0.17
N PHE A 73 2.25 4.21 -0.14
CA PHE A 73 1.22 5.04 0.48
C PHE A 73 1.47 5.28 1.97
N VAL A 74 1.77 4.23 2.73
CA VAL A 74 2.09 4.33 4.17
C VAL A 74 3.28 5.25 4.37
N GLN A 75 4.33 5.09 3.58
CA GLN A 75 5.55 5.88 3.73
C GLN A 75 5.33 7.35 3.37
N ILE A 76 4.64 7.62 2.27
CA ILE A 76 4.27 8.97 1.85
C ILE A 76 3.36 9.64 2.90
N SER A 77 2.40 8.91 3.48
CA SER A 77 1.56 9.44 4.57
C SER A 77 2.36 9.86 5.80
N ARG A 78 3.49 9.18 6.07
CA ARG A 78 4.40 9.54 7.18
C ARG A 78 5.26 10.76 6.87
N GLU A 79 5.58 10.99 5.60
CA GLU A 79 6.51 12.02 5.15
C GLU A 79 5.81 13.33 4.78
N MET A 80 4.59 13.28 4.22
CA MET A 80 3.92 14.44 3.61
C MET A 80 2.61 14.88 4.28
N GLY A 81 2.16 14.22 5.35
CA GLY A 81 0.99 14.70 6.08
C GLY A 81 1.21 16.12 6.62
N PRO A 82 0.20 17.02 6.61
CA PRO A 82 0.32 18.41 7.03
C PRO A 82 1.13 18.55 8.33
N ASN A 83 2.12 19.44 8.31
CA ASN A 83 3.00 19.79 9.42
C ASN A 83 2.19 20.28 10.64
N VAL A 84 1.63 19.36 11.40
CA VAL A 84 1.27 19.57 12.80
C VAL A 84 2.27 18.72 13.57
N ALA A 85 3.18 19.41 14.24
CA ALA A 85 4.27 18.81 14.99
C ALA A 85 3.76 17.76 16.00
N LEU A 86 3.93 16.49 15.67
CA LEU A 86 4.14 15.43 16.64
C LEU A 86 5.35 14.64 16.16
N ASN A 87 6.47 14.96 16.80
CA ASN A 87 7.70 14.19 16.73
C ASN A 87 7.43 12.79 17.32
N ILE A 88 6.95 11.87 16.48
CA ILE A 88 7.15 10.44 16.70
C ILE A 88 8.30 10.05 15.76
N VAL A 89 9.50 10.42 16.20
CA VAL A 89 10.74 9.80 15.74
C VAL A 89 10.75 8.39 16.32
N ASP A 90 10.85 7.40 15.43
CA ASP A 90 11.29 6.03 15.72
C ASP A 90 10.45 5.19 16.70
N ALA A 91 9.13 5.16 16.51
CA ALA A 91 8.36 4.02 17.03
C ALA A 91 8.50 2.83 16.06
N PRO A 92 8.90 1.63 16.52
CA PRO A 92 8.72 0.41 15.73
C PRO A 92 7.25 0.32 15.34
N ILE A 93 6.92 -0.33 14.21
CA ILE A 93 5.53 -0.66 13.83
C ILE A 93 4.91 -1.49 14.98
N LYS A 94 4.37 -0.81 15.97
CA LYS A 94 3.69 -1.34 17.14
C LYS A 94 2.41 -0.53 17.21
N ALA A 95 1.30 -1.24 17.03
CA ALA A 95 -0.06 -0.82 17.32
C ALA A 95 -0.12 0.45 18.17
N LEU A 96 -0.33 1.60 17.53
CA LEU A 96 -0.54 2.86 18.22
C LEU A 96 -2.00 2.91 18.65
N TYR A 97 -2.28 3.37 19.87
CA TYR A 97 -3.64 3.55 20.38
C TYR A 97 -3.98 5.04 20.40
N ASP A 98 -5.16 5.38 19.89
CA ASP A 98 -5.77 6.72 20.06
C ASP A 98 -6.58 6.80 21.36
N GLU A 99 -7.04 7.99 21.75
CA GLU A 99 -7.86 8.26 22.94
C GLU A 99 -9.14 7.41 23.00
N ARG A 100 -9.60 6.92 21.84
CA ARG A 100 -10.73 5.99 21.70
C ARG A 100 -10.34 4.50 21.75
N HIS A 101 -9.11 4.17 22.16
CA HIS A 101 -8.57 2.80 22.23
C HIS A 101 -8.61 2.03 20.90
N THR A 102 -8.68 2.74 19.78
CA THR A 102 -8.59 2.11 18.45
C THR A 102 -7.13 1.89 18.11
N ILE A 103 -6.82 0.70 17.59
CA ILE A 103 -5.46 0.31 17.18
C ILE A 103 -5.19 0.83 15.77
N TYR A 104 -4.03 1.47 15.58
CA TYR A 104 -3.56 1.97 14.29
C TYR A 104 -2.17 1.44 13.96
N LEU A 105 -1.93 1.22 12.67
CA LEU A 105 -0.64 0.78 12.15
C LEU A 105 0.34 1.95 11.94
N SER A 106 -0.17 3.14 11.66
CA SER A 106 0.60 4.36 11.44
C SER A 106 -0.30 5.58 11.60
N CYS A 107 0.14 6.61 12.33
CA CYS A 107 -0.56 7.88 12.48
C CYS A 107 0.46 9.02 12.43
N LYS A 108 0.46 9.80 11.34
CA LYS A 108 1.31 11.00 11.25
C LYS A 108 0.70 11.98 10.26
N GLY A 109 0.80 13.28 10.58
CA GLY A 109 0.36 14.36 9.69
C GLY A 109 -1.10 14.28 9.27
N GLY A 110 -2.01 13.98 10.20
CA GLY A 110 -3.45 14.08 9.95
C GLY A 110 -4.12 12.86 9.33
N VAL A 111 -3.38 11.85 8.85
CA VAL A 111 -3.94 10.58 8.35
C VAL A 111 -3.41 9.40 9.16
N CYS A 112 -4.32 8.52 9.57
CA CYS A 112 -4.08 7.32 10.34
C CYS A 112 -4.56 6.07 9.59
N ILE A 113 -3.74 5.02 9.58
CA ILE A 113 -4.08 3.74 8.99
C ILE A 113 -4.65 2.84 10.08
N ALA A 114 -5.97 2.60 10.03
CA ALA A 114 -6.73 1.82 11.01
C ALA A 114 -6.43 0.33 10.92
N GLN A 115 -6.38 -0.20 9.70
CA GLN A 115 -6.01 -1.58 9.44
C GLN A 115 -5.44 -1.73 8.05
N SER A 116 -4.65 -2.79 7.85
CA SER A 116 -4.14 -3.20 6.56
C SER A 116 -4.47 -4.66 6.35
N LEU A 117 -5.24 -4.95 5.31
CA LEU A 117 -5.63 -6.29 4.92
C LEU A 117 -4.99 -6.68 3.59
N LYS A 118 -4.96 -7.99 3.31
CA LYS A 118 -4.42 -8.54 2.08
C LYS A 118 -5.48 -9.43 1.39
N ILE A 119 -5.54 -9.34 0.07
CA ILE A 119 -6.30 -10.24 -0.79
C ILE A 119 -5.36 -11.38 -1.20
N PRO A 120 -5.66 -12.64 -0.86
CA PRO A 120 -4.88 -13.78 -1.32
C PRO A 120 -5.02 -13.92 -2.84
N ARG A 121 -3.97 -14.40 -3.52
CA ARG A 121 -4.01 -14.63 -4.99
C ARG A 121 -5.03 -15.68 -5.42
N GLU A 122 -5.24 -16.69 -4.58
CA GLU A 122 -6.20 -17.77 -4.83
C GLU A 122 -7.07 -17.94 -3.58
N PRO A 123 -8.01 -17.01 -3.35
CA PRO A 123 -8.83 -17.03 -2.16
C PRO A 123 -9.81 -18.20 -2.20
N ARG A 124 -10.04 -18.79 -1.03
CA ARG A 124 -11.09 -19.81 -0.90
C ARG A 124 -12.47 -19.14 -0.95
N PRO A 125 -13.53 -19.86 -1.37
CA PRO A 125 -14.90 -19.33 -1.29
C PRO A 125 -15.22 -18.77 0.10
N GLY A 126 -15.71 -17.53 0.15
CA GLY A 126 -16.05 -16.82 1.39
C GLY A 126 -14.86 -16.21 2.14
N GLU A 127 -13.65 -16.23 1.60
CA GLU A 127 -12.49 -15.54 2.19
C GLU A 127 -12.57 -14.03 1.97
N PHE A 128 -12.98 -13.60 0.77
CA PHE A 128 -13.21 -12.19 0.48
C PHE A 128 -14.29 -11.57 1.39
N ASP A 129 -15.38 -12.30 1.68
CA ASP A 129 -16.40 -11.86 2.65
C ASP A 129 -15.82 -11.61 4.05
N LYS A 130 -14.83 -12.41 4.47
CA LYS A 130 -14.15 -12.18 5.76
C LYS A 130 -13.33 -10.91 5.72
N ILE A 131 -12.69 -10.59 4.59
CA ILE A 131 -11.97 -9.32 4.39
C ILE A 131 -12.95 -8.15 4.50
N ILE A 132 -14.10 -8.22 3.82
CA ILE A 132 -15.14 -7.19 3.90
C ILE A 132 -15.64 -7.04 5.34
N ARG A 133 -15.94 -8.13 6.05
CA ARG A 133 -16.36 -8.09 7.46
C ARG A 133 -15.32 -7.41 8.35
N ARG A 134 -14.03 -7.72 8.16
CA ARG A 134 -12.93 -7.06 8.88
C ARG A 134 -12.85 -5.57 8.56
N LEU A 135 -13.03 -5.16 7.30
CA LEU A 135 -13.09 -3.74 6.93
C LEU A 135 -14.22 -3.00 7.67
N LEU A 136 -15.36 -3.66 7.83
CA LEU A 136 -16.52 -3.11 8.55
C LEU A 136 -16.32 -3.03 10.07
N GLU A 137 -15.36 -3.77 10.65
CA GLU A 137 -15.02 -3.69 12.09
C GLU A 137 -14.33 -2.38 12.48
N THR A 138 -13.83 -1.59 11.51
CA THR A 138 -13.27 -0.25 11.75
C THR A 138 -14.19 0.85 11.21
N PRO A 139 -15.32 1.16 11.88
CA PRO A 139 -16.26 2.16 11.41
C PRO A 139 -15.70 3.60 11.45
N SER A 140 -14.57 3.81 12.14
CA SER A 140 -13.85 5.08 12.13
C SER A 140 -13.15 5.35 10.79
N ALA A 141 -12.79 4.32 10.04
CA ALA A 141 -12.16 4.46 8.73
C ALA A 141 -13.19 4.89 7.69
N ARG A 142 -12.96 6.06 7.07
CA ARG A 142 -13.89 6.67 6.10
C ARG A 142 -13.64 6.24 4.66
N ALA A 143 -12.46 5.66 4.40
CA ALA A 143 -12.08 5.19 3.08
C ALA A 143 -11.17 3.96 3.19
N VAL A 144 -11.17 3.16 2.12
CA VAL A 144 -10.26 2.03 1.93
C VAL A 144 -9.35 2.35 0.74
N ILE A 145 -8.05 2.46 1.00
CA ILE A 145 -7.00 2.67 0.01
C ILE A 145 -6.60 1.29 -0.52
N MET A 146 -6.90 1.02 -1.79
CA MET A 146 -6.73 -0.30 -2.37
C MET A 146 -5.67 -0.31 -3.47
N PHE A 147 -4.67 -1.17 -3.33
CA PHE A 147 -3.73 -1.54 -4.39
C PHE A 147 -3.91 -3.02 -4.70
N ALA A 148 -4.75 -3.32 -5.68
CA ALA A 148 -5.08 -4.69 -6.04
C ALA A 148 -4.98 -4.91 -7.55
N ASN A 149 -4.65 -6.13 -7.96
CA ASN A 149 -4.67 -6.51 -9.36
C ASN A 149 -6.12 -6.67 -9.84
N GLU A 150 -6.34 -6.46 -11.13
CA GLU A 150 -7.67 -6.61 -11.74
C GLU A 150 -8.23 -8.02 -11.52
N ASP A 151 -7.42 -9.05 -11.73
CA ASP A 151 -7.82 -10.46 -11.56
C ASP A 151 -8.22 -10.80 -10.11
N ASP A 152 -7.58 -10.16 -9.13
CA ASP A 152 -7.90 -10.38 -7.71
C ASP A 152 -9.22 -9.69 -7.32
N ILE A 153 -9.63 -8.67 -8.06
CA ILE A 153 -10.89 -7.95 -7.83
C ILE A 153 -12.03 -8.66 -8.59
N SER A 154 -11.82 -9.03 -9.85
CA SER A 154 -12.88 -9.57 -10.72
C SER A 154 -13.33 -10.97 -10.35
N ASN A 155 -12.42 -11.82 -9.86
CA ASN A 155 -12.73 -13.21 -9.51
C ASN A 155 -13.35 -13.37 -8.11
N ASN A 156 -13.50 -12.26 -7.37
CA ASN A 156 -13.96 -12.25 -5.98
C ASN A 156 -15.26 -11.45 -5.77
N LEU A 157 -15.87 -10.95 -6.85
CA LEU A 157 -17.14 -10.24 -6.86
C LEU A 157 -18.29 -11.09 -7.42
#